data_AF-A0A3M1YD13-F1
#
_entry.id   AF-A0A3M1YD13-F1
#
_cell.length_a   1.000
_cell.length_b   1.000
_cell.length_c   1.000
_cell.angle_alpha   90.00
_cell.angle_beta   90.00
_cell.angle_gamma   90.00
#
_symmetry.space_group_name_H-M   'P 1'
#
loop_
_entity.id
_entity.type
_entity.pdbx_description
1 polymer ?
#
loop_
_entity_poly.entity_id
_entity_poly.type
_entity_poly.pdbx_seq_one_letter_code
_entity_poly.pdbx_strand_id
1 'polypeptide(L)'
;MPSRLFFSLCLLIASCAPRSLTDERTTPCAYADPLAYQGEAPPWAGIQGALLASRFETLEELQQVVQLEYYPPQGAGIRVPRGDSLVRLTHCSDGRQVVSLLSWGVDESDFLEAYVGGTAEKIAVGLKSPFAVANRPYLQRIFVLSRWRQDFFGEGDPAFFDLASTMVDHINTPEQAFRFPRDSSEKGYLNTFNHVTAQAFITSLYSEELADFVADVHERNTMPELISGQFRPDQLTDPEVNPIDNYVDIVNNEWGQELGLVLRKKYDLHAEKPWTPELLRDYLNDIQAYYAWGLKVGFSPFRTQDTIVQRFTEKLNFVRRYQPG
;
A
#
# COMPACT_ATOMS: atom_id res chain seq x y z
N MET A 1 -34.07 -23.19 -12.81
CA MET A 1 -33.31 -24.33 -13.38
C MET A 1 -33.69 -24.44 -14.84
N PRO A 2 -32.76 -24.63 -15.81
CA PRO A 2 -31.36 -25.07 -15.75
C PRO A 2 -30.40 -23.88 -16.13
N SER A 3 -29.08 -23.95 -16.24
CA SER A 3 -28.11 -25.03 -16.40
C SER A 3 -26.78 -24.65 -15.74
N ARG A 4 -26.24 -25.59 -14.96
CA ARG A 4 -24.85 -25.61 -14.51
C ARG A 4 -23.93 -25.68 -15.73
N LEU A 5 -22.90 -24.85 -15.78
CA LEU A 5 -21.71 -25.09 -16.59
C LEU A 5 -20.48 -24.84 -15.71
N PHE A 6 -19.97 -25.96 -15.22
CA PHE A 6 -18.66 -26.14 -14.64
C PHE A 6 -17.60 -25.64 -15.64
N PHE A 7 -16.76 -24.71 -15.21
CA PHE A 7 -15.42 -24.57 -15.79
C PHE A 7 -14.42 -25.15 -14.80
N SER A 8 -14.27 -26.47 -14.91
CA SER A 8 -13.02 -27.15 -14.56
C SER A 8 -12.12 -27.00 -15.78
N LEU A 9 -11.05 -26.22 -15.68
CA LEU A 9 -9.98 -26.26 -16.66
C LEU A 9 -8.66 -26.50 -15.92
N CYS A 10 -8.05 -27.61 -16.30
CA CYS A 10 -6.85 -28.20 -15.75
C CYS A 10 -5.72 -27.22 -15.47
N LEU A 11 -5.14 -27.42 -14.28
CA LEU A 11 -3.72 -27.31 -13.98
C LEU A 11 -2.85 -27.58 -15.22
N LEU A 12 -2.20 -26.54 -15.73
CA LEU A 12 -0.82 -26.66 -16.16
C LEU A 12 0.01 -26.05 -15.04
N ILE A 13 0.60 -26.93 -14.22
CA ILE A 13 1.64 -26.58 -13.26
C ILE A 13 2.85 -26.15 -14.10
N ALA A 14 2.87 -24.90 -14.53
CA ALA A 14 4.14 -24.20 -14.63
C ALA A 14 4.55 -23.96 -13.18
N SER A 15 5.41 -24.84 -12.68
CA SER A 15 6.24 -24.53 -11.52
C SER A 15 7.11 -23.35 -11.92
N CYS A 16 6.57 -22.13 -11.85
CA CYS A 16 7.38 -21.02 -11.45
C CYS A 16 7.82 -21.39 -10.05
N ALA A 17 9.11 -21.71 -9.90
CA ALA A 17 9.71 -21.84 -8.59
C ALA A 17 9.22 -20.66 -7.75
N PRO A 18 8.68 -20.89 -6.53
CA PRO A 18 8.45 -19.78 -5.63
C PRO A 18 9.78 -19.02 -5.59
N ARG A 19 9.75 -17.74 -5.97
CA ARG A 19 10.87 -16.87 -5.67
C ARG A 19 10.95 -16.95 -4.16
N SER A 20 11.98 -17.63 -3.66
CA SER A 20 12.29 -17.71 -2.25
C SER A 20 12.65 -16.29 -1.81
N LEU A 21 11.64 -15.45 -1.58
CA LEU A 21 11.75 -14.22 -0.82
C LEU A 21 11.74 -14.62 0.65
N THR A 22 12.74 -15.41 1.01
CA THR A 22 13.17 -15.63 2.39
C THR A 22 14.18 -14.55 2.67
N ASP A 23 13.75 -13.46 3.28
CA ASP A 23 14.35 -12.88 4.49
C ASP A 23 13.76 -11.48 4.68
N GLU A 24 13.38 -11.21 5.93
CA GLU A 24 12.87 -9.95 6.46
C GLU A 24 13.37 -8.72 5.66
N ARG A 25 12.47 -8.01 4.96
CA ARG A 25 12.78 -6.74 4.27
C ARG A 25 13.28 -5.66 5.25
N THR A 26 13.10 -5.89 6.55
CA THR A 26 13.75 -5.13 7.61
C THR A 26 15.14 -5.64 7.95
N THR A 27 16.15 -5.07 7.30
CA THR A 27 17.54 -5.19 7.75
C THR A 27 17.92 -4.02 8.66
N PRO A 28 18.82 -4.24 9.64
CA PRO A 28 19.41 -3.14 10.38
C PRO A 28 20.12 -2.18 9.44
N CYS A 29 19.88 -0.88 9.60
CA CYS A 29 20.53 0.14 8.78
C CYS A 29 21.16 1.23 9.64
N ALA A 30 22.24 1.82 9.15
CA ALA A 30 22.83 3.01 9.77
C ALA A 30 21.96 4.21 9.37
N TYR A 31 21.10 4.65 10.30
CA TYR A 31 20.33 5.87 10.12
C TYR A 31 21.28 7.07 10.13
N ALA A 32 21.29 7.84 9.04
CA ALA A 32 21.96 9.13 9.03
C ALA A 32 21.17 10.07 9.94
N ASP A 33 21.77 10.51 11.04
CA ASP A 33 21.11 11.40 11.99
C ASP A 33 20.71 12.72 11.30
N PRO A 34 19.40 13.04 11.17
CA PRO A 34 18.94 14.29 10.56
C PRO A 34 19.38 15.52 11.36
N LEU A 35 19.88 15.36 12.59
CA LEU A 35 20.51 16.43 13.38
C LEU A 35 21.90 16.84 12.86
N ALA A 36 22.44 16.17 11.83
CA ALA A 36 23.65 16.62 11.14
C ALA A 36 23.44 17.86 10.26
N TYR A 37 22.19 18.33 10.08
CA TYR A 37 21.90 19.51 9.28
C TYR A 37 22.42 20.80 9.94
N GLN A 38 23.32 21.50 9.25
CA GLN A 38 23.76 22.84 9.65
C GLN A 38 22.76 23.88 9.13
N GLY A 39 21.69 24.17 9.88
CA GLY A 39 20.66 25.15 9.48
C GLY A 39 19.31 24.92 10.16
N GLU A 40 18.26 25.57 9.64
CA GLU A 40 16.88 25.18 9.98
C GLU A 40 16.63 23.78 9.42
N ALA A 41 16.11 22.88 10.26
CA ALA A 41 15.89 21.50 9.87
C ALA A 41 14.80 21.43 8.78
N PRO A 42 14.97 20.60 7.73
CA PRO A 42 13.98 20.49 6.66
C PRO A 42 12.62 19.98 7.17
N PRO A 43 11.51 20.19 6.45
CA PRO A 43 10.16 19.83 6.89
C PRO A 43 9.94 18.34 7.22
N TRP A 44 10.79 17.47 6.67
CA TRP A 44 10.81 16.03 6.89
C TRP A 44 11.77 15.58 8.02
N ALA A 45 12.56 16.50 8.59
CA ALA A 45 13.48 16.15 9.67
C ALA A 45 12.75 15.70 10.93
N GLY A 46 13.21 14.60 11.52
CA GLY A 46 12.61 14.02 12.73
C GLY A 46 11.37 13.17 12.50
N ILE A 47 10.89 13.07 11.24
CA ILE A 47 9.91 12.06 10.84
C ILE A 47 10.58 10.68 10.87
N GLN A 48 9.86 9.70 11.41
CA GLN A 48 10.28 8.30 11.48
C GLN A 48 9.22 7.38 10.86
N GLY A 49 9.65 6.26 10.29
CA GLY A 49 8.76 5.32 9.61
C GLY A 49 8.14 5.95 8.35
N ALA A 50 6.82 6.08 8.35
CA ALA A 50 6.05 6.60 7.22
C ALA A 50 6.46 8.04 6.87
N LEU A 51 6.40 8.35 5.58
CA LEU A 51 6.76 9.65 5.02
C LEU A 51 5.51 10.41 4.59
N LEU A 52 5.59 11.74 4.62
CA LEU A 52 4.56 12.65 4.11
C LEU A 52 5.06 13.30 2.83
N ALA A 53 4.41 13.04 1.69
CA ALA A 53 4.81 13.63 0.40
C ALA A 53 4.73 15.16 0.41
N SER A 54 3.80 15.71 1.19
CA SER A 54 3.66 17.14 1.47
C SER A 54 4.90 17.81 2.08
N ARG A 55 5.88 17.05 2.58
CA ARG A 55 7.10 17.54 3.23
C ARG A 55 8.32 17.58 2.31
N PHE A 56 8.17 17.17 1.06
CA PHE A 56 9.21 17.24 0.03
C PHE A 56 8.74 18.17 -1.09
N GLU A 57 9.56 19.15 -1.42
CA GLU A 57 9.34 20.08 -2.54
C GLU A 57 9.90 19.53 -3.85
N THR A 58 10.99 18.76 -3.77
CA THR A 58 11.65 18.19 -4.96
C THR A 58 12.02 16.72 -4.79
N LEU A 59 12.25 16.03 -5.92
CA LEU A 59 12.72 14.65 -5.91
C LEU A 59 14.10 14.53 -5.25
N GLU A 60 14.95 15.54 -5.42
CA GLU A 60 16.27 15.60 -4.78
C GLU A 60 16.16 15.64 -3.25
N GLU A 61 15.16 16.33 -2.68
CA GLU A 61 14.91 16.30 -1.24
C GLU A 61 14.47 14.91 -0.79
N LEU A 62 13.57 14.26 -1.52
CA LEU A 62 13.15 12.89 -1.21
C LEU A 62 14.34 11.92 -1.27
N GLN A 63 15.23 12.08 -2.25
CA GLN A 63 16.42 11.24 -2.41
C GLN A 63 17.45 11.37 -1.28
N GLN A 64 17.32 12.38 -0.40
CA GLN A 64 18.14 12.48 0.79
C GLN A 64 17.75 11.45 1.86
N VAL A 65 16.51 10.95 1.83
CA VAL A 65 16.00 9.96 2.80
C VAL A 65 15.61 8.63 2.16
N VAL A 66 15.25 8.62 0.87
CA VAL A 66 14.94 7.41 0.09
C VAL A 66 16.01 7.20 -0.98
N GLN A 67 16.69 6.06 -0.92
CA GLN A 67 17.59 5.64 -1.98
C GLN A 67 16.78 5.05 -3.15
N LEU A 68 16.96 5.61 -4.35
CA LEU A 68 16.35 5.14 -5.60
C LEU A 68 17.43 4.56 -6.52
N GLU A 69 17.34 3.27 -6.81
CA GLU A 69 18.28 2.57 -7.70
C GLU A 69 17.53 1.98 -8.89
N TYR A 70 17.82 2.47 -10.11
CA TYR A 70 17.21 1.97 -11.33
C TYR A 70 18.11 0.94 -12.00
N TYR A 71 17.51 -0.19 -12.40
CA TYR A 71 18.19 -1.25 -13.12
C TYR A 71 17.54 -1.40 -14.50
N PRO A 72 18.17 -0.88 -15.56
CA PRO A 72 17.67 -1.06 -16.92
C PRO A 72 17.86 -2.51 -17.39
N PRO A 73 17.17 -2.94 -18.46
CA PRO A 73 17.33 -4.28 -19.03
C PRO A 73 18.79 -4.55 -19.42
N GLN A 74 19.35 -5.70 -19.07
CA GLN A 74 20.71 -6.07 -19.46
C GLN A 74 20.80 -6.34 -20.97
N GLY A 75 21.83 -5.81 -21.64
CA GLY A 75 22.15 -6.14 -23.05
C GLY A 75 21.60 -5.17 -24.11
N ALA A 76 21.61 -3.86 -23.87
CA ALA A 76 21.12 -2.82 -24.78
C ALA A 76 21.84 -2.78 -26.15
N GLY A 77 21.39 -3.64 -27.06
CA GLY A 77 21.54 -3.54 -28.50
C GLY A 77 20.15 -3.51 -29.15
N ILE A 78 19.87 -2.42 -29.88
CA ILE A 78 18.77 -2.17 -30.82
C ILE A 78 17.57 -3.17 -30.74
N ARG A 79 16.50 -2.72 -30.04
CA ARG A 79 15.17 -3.35 -29.82
C ARG A 79 15.08 -4.29 -28.61
N VAL A 80 14.93 -3.69 -27.42
CA VAL A 80 14.46 -4.41 -26.23
C VAL A 80 12.93 -4.19 -26.10
N PRO A 81 12.11 -5.22 -25.85
CA PRO A 81 10.75 -5.04 -25.36
C PRO A 81 10.76 -4.30 -24.02
N ARG A 82 9.67 -3.59 -23.67
CA ARG A 82 9.50 -2.83 -22.41
C ARG A 82 9.67 -3.63 -21.09
N GLY A 83 10.20 -4.85 -21.09
CA GLY A 83 9.85 -5.90 -20.12
C GLY A 83 10.69 -6.07 -18.84
N ASP A 84 11.91 -5.52 -18.72
CA ASP A 84 12.82 -5.97 -17.63
C ASP A 84 13.40 -4.85 -16.75
N SER A 85 12.93 -3.61 -16.89
CA SER A 85 13.35 -2.54 -15.97
C SER A 85 12.80 -2.79 -14.56
N LEU A 86 13.59 -2.44 -13.54
CA LEU A 86 13.14 -2.37 -12.16
C LEU A 86 13.69 -1.13 -11.47
N VAL A 87 12.96 -0.64 -10.47
CA VAL A 87 13.48 0.32 -9.50
C VAL A 87 13.47 -0.31 -8.12
N ARG A 88 14.58 -0.16 -7.40
CA ARG A 88 14.68 -0.51 -5.99
C ARG A 88 14.60 0.78 -5.19
N LEU A 89 13.63 0.84 -4.29
CA LEU A 89 13.51 1.89 -3.30
C LEU A 89 14.02 1.35 -1.97
N THR A 90 14.76 2.15 -1.23
CA THR A 90 15.26 1.76 0.08
C THR A 90 15.16 2.96 1.02
N HIS A 91 14.46 2.77 2.13
CA HIS A 91 14.28 3.82 3.14
C HIS A 91 14.69 3.28 4.51
N CYS A 92 15.56 4.01 5.21
CA CYS A 92 16.05 3.66 6.53
C CYS A 92 15.46 4.62 7.57
N SER A 93 14.85 4.08 8.62
CA SER A 93 14.31 4.87 9.73
C SER A 93 14.45 4.13 11.05
N ASP A 94 14.98 4.83 12.06
CA ASP A 94 15.16 4.30 13.43
C ASP A 94 15.90 2.94 13.46
N GLY A 95 16.94 2.81 12.63
CA GLY A 95 17.74 1.59 12.54
C GLY A 95 17.07 0.43 11.82
N ARG A 96 15.87 0.62 11.27
CA ARG A 96 15.16 -0.36 10.44
C ARG A 96 15.04 0.12 9.01
N GLN A 97 15.27 -0.77 8.07
CA GLN A 97 15.13 -0.49 6.65
C GLN A 97 13.82 -1.08 6.12
N VAL A 98 13.23 -0.45 5.11
CA VAL A 98 12.28 -1.10 4.21
C VAL A 98 12.83 -1.03 2.79
N VAL A 99 12.57 -2.07 2.01
CA VAL A 99 13.02 -2.18 0.62
C VAL A 99 11.85 -2.56 -0.25
N SER A 100 11.58 -1.76 -1.28
CA SER A 100 10.56 -2.08 -2.29
C SER A 100 11.23 -2.33 -3.65
N LEU A 101 10.66 -3.24 -4.42
CA LEU A 101 11.11 -3.60 -5.76
C LEU A 101 9.95 -3.47 -6.74
N LEU A 102 9.84 -2.32 -7.41
CA LEU A 102 8.83 -2.11 -8.43
C LEU A 102 9.41 -2.49 -9.79
N SER A 103 8.84 -3.53 -10.42
CA SER A 103 9.17 -3.95 -11.79
C SER A 103 7.95 -3.93 -12.70
N TRP A 104 8.19 -4.03 -14.00
CA TRP A 104 7.12 -4.24 -14.98
C TRP A 104 6.27 -5.48 -14.65
N GLY A 105 4.96 -5.38 -14.89
CA GLY A 105 4.00 -6.41 -14.55
C GLY A 105 2.58 -5.97 -14.91
N VAL A 106 1.58 -6.74 -14.45
CA VAL A 106 0.17 -6.37 -14.61
C VAL A 106 -0.19 -5.16 -13.75
N ASP A 107 -1.11 -4.33 -14.23
CA ASP A 107 -1.63 -3.15 -13.52
C ASP A 107 -3.15 -3.23 -13.32
N GLU A 108 -3.75 -2.24 -12.65
CA GLU A 108 -5.21 -2.19 -12.42
C GLU A 108 -6.02 -2.17 -13.73
N SER A 109 -5.48 -1.54 -14.78
CA SER A 109 -6.13 -1.45 -16.09
C SER A 109 -6.21 -2.81 -16.77
N ASP A 110 -5.16 -3.64 -16.71
CA ASP A 110 -5.19 -5.04 -17.18
C ASP A 110 -6.37 -5.82 -16.53
N PHE A 111 -6.60 -5.64 -15.23
CA PHE A 111 -7.69 -6.31 -14.52
C PHE A 111 -9.06 -5.77 -14.90
N LEU A 112 -9.19 -4.45 -15.08
CA LEU A 112 -10.43 -3.83 -15.53
C LEU A 112 -10.81 -4.32 -16.93
N GLU A 113 -9.84 -4.36 -17.86
CA GLU A 113 -10.00 -4.89 -19.20
C GLU A 113 -10.44 -6.36 -19.18
N ALA A 114 -9.81 -7.21 -18.35
CA ALA A 114 -10.23 -8.59 -18.20
C ALA A 114 -11.62 -8.74 -17.56
N TYR A 115 -12.03 -7.81 -16.69
CA TYR A 115 -13.35 -7.82 -16.06
C TYR A 115 -14.46 -7.48 -17.06
N VAL A 116 -14.29 -6.41 -17.84
CA VAL A 116 -15.26 -5.98 -18.86
C VAL A 116 -15.17 -6.77 -20.17
N GLY A 117 -14.02 -7.38 -20.41
CA GLY A 117 -13.68 -8.08 -21.65
C GLY A 117 -14.18 -9.52 -21.74
N GLY A 118 -13.78 -10.16 -22.84
CA GLY A 118 -14.14 -11.52 -23.20
C GLY A 118 -13.22 -12.57 -22.60
N THR A 119 -13.26 -13.78 -23.18
CA THR A 119 -12.41 -14.90 -22.73
C THR A 119 -10.94 -14.66 -23.06
N ALA A 120 -10.64 -13.93 -24.13
CA ALA A 120 -9.27 -13.67 -24.56
C ALA A 120 -8.49 -12.79 -23.56
N GLU A 121 -9.12 -11.71 -23.08
CA GLU A 121 -8.53 -10.77 -22.11
C GLU A 121 -8.29 -11.46 -20.76
N LYS A 122 -9.23 -12.32 -20.34
CA LYS A 122 -9.10 -13.14 -19.13
C LYS A 122 -7.96 -14.15 -19.22
N ILE A 123 -7.80 -14.81 -20.38
CA ILE A 123 -6.66 -15.70 -20.62
C ILE A 123 -5.35 -14.91 -20.62
N ALA A 124 -5.32 -13.72 -21.23
CA ALA A 124 -4.14 -12.88 -21.29
C ALA A 124 -3.65 -12.49 -19.88
N VAL A 125 -4.54 -11.99 -19.01
CA VAL A 125 -4.19 -11.69 -17.61
C VAL A 125 -3.75 -12.96 -16.87
N GLY A 126 -4.43 -14.09 -17.10
CA GLY A 126 -4.06 -15.36 -16.48
C GLY A 126 -2.67 -15.87 -16.85
N LEU A 127 -2.23 -15.61 -18.09
CA LEU A 127 -0.87 -15.92 -18.56
C LEU A 127 0.16 -14.92 -18.04
N LYS A 128 -0.19 -13.62 -17.97
CA LYS A 128 0.71 -12.56 -17.48
C LYS A 128 0.93 -12.63 -15.96
N SER A 129 -0.08 -13.03 -15.19
CA SER A 129 -0.01 -13.10 -13.72
C SER A 129 -0.69 -14.35 -13.15
N PRO A 130 0.02 -15.49 -13.15
CA PRO A 130 -0.44 -16.70 -12.46
C PRO A 130 -0.71 -16.46 -10.97
N PHE A 131 0.07 -15.58 -10.34
CA PHE A 131 -0.12 -15.18 -8.94
C PHE A 131 -1.51 -14.55 -8.70
N ALA A 132 -1.94 -13.64 -9.57
CA ALA A 132 -3.26 -13.02 -9.45
C ALA A 132 -4.40 -14.04 -9.62
N VAL A 133 -4.23 -15.03 -10.50
CA VAL A 133 -5.21 -16.11 -10.66
C VAL A 133 -5.30 -16.98 -9.41
N ALA A 134 -4.16 -17.39 -8.86
CA ALA A 134 -4.09 -18.21 -7.66
C ALA A 134 -4.69 -17.49 -6.43
N ASN A 135 -4.52 -16.17 -6.35
CA ASN A 135 -4.98 -15.34 -5.23
C ASN A 135 -6.28 -14.58 -5.51
N ARG A 136 -6.99 -14.89 -6.61
CA ARG A 136 -8.22 -14.19 -7.02
C ARG A 136 -9.25 -14.04 -5.89
N PRO A 137 -9.56 -15.07 -5.07
CA PRO A 137 -10.52 -14.92 -3.98
C PRO A 137 -10.09 -13.86 -2.95
N TYR A 138 -8.80 -13.74 -2.67
CA TYR A 138 -8.28 -12.75 -1.74
C TYR A 138 -8.25 -11.35 -2.37
N LEU A 139 -7.87 -11.24 -3.64
CA LEU A 139 -7.92 -9.96 -4.37
C LEU A 139 -9.34 -9.38 -4.41
N GLN A 140 -10.36 -10.22 -4.61
CA GLN A 140 -11.76 -9.78 -4.57
C GLN A 140 -12.18 -9.33 -3.16
N ARG A 141 -11.70 -10.00 -2.11
CA ARG A 141 -11.95 -9.58 -0.72
C ARG A 141 -11.30 -8.25 -0.40
N ILE A 142 -10.05 -8.06 -0.82
CA ILE A 142 -9.33 -6.78 -0.70
C ILE A 142 -10.10 -5.69 -1.44
N PHE A 143 -10.52 -5.94 -2.68
CA PHE A 143 -11.32 -4.99 -3.45
C PHE A 143 -12.60 -4.56 -2.71
N VAL A 144 -13.30 -5.50 -2.06
CA VAL A 144 -14.48 -5.18 -1.25
C VAL A 144 -14.13 -4.31 -0.04
N LEU A 145 -12.99 -4.55 0.63
CA LEU A 145 -12.54 -3.75 1.77
C LEU A 145 -12.08 -2.34 1.35
N SER A 146 -11.46 -2.21 0.17
CA SER A 146 -10.93 -0.95 -0.35
C SER A 146 -11.97 -0.01 -0.95
N ARG A 147 -13.24 -0.44 -1.10
CA ARG A 147 -14.29 0.34 -1.77
C ARG A 147 -15.57 0.39 -0.96
N TRP A 148 -16.33 1.48 -1.12
CA TRP A 148 -17.74 1.51 -0.71
C TRP A 148 -18.54 0.53 -1.56
N ARG A 149 -19.25 -0.37 -0.88
CA ARG A 149 -20.09 -1.43 -1.42
C ARG A 149 -21.47 -1.33 -0.80
N GLN A 150 -22.14 -0.21 -1.11
CA GLN A 150 -23.50 0.06 -0.65
C GLN A 150 -24.49 -1.03 -1.08
N ASP A 151 -24.19 -1.74 -2.18
CA ASP A 151 -24.93 -2.91 -2.66
C ASP A 151 -24.87 -4.11 -1.70
N PHE A 152 -23.83 -4.21 -0.87
CA PHE A 152 -23.65 -5.26 0.13
C PHE A 152 -23.96 -4.80 1.56
N PHE A 153 -23.61 -3.56 1.89
CA PHE A 153 -23.58 -3.07 3.27
C PHE A 153 -24.48 -1.86 3.54
N GLY A 154 -25.14 -1.31 2.52
CA GLY A 154 -26.03 -0.16 2.65
C GLY A 154 -25.30 1.18 2.79
N GLU A 155 -26.07 2.20 3.20
CA GLU A 155 -25.59 3.58 3.31
C GLU A 155 -24.53 3.75 4.42
N GLY A 156 -23.43 4.42 4.05
CA GLY A 156 -22.29 4.67 4.94
C GLY A 156 -21.46 3.43 5.26
N ASP A 157 -21.39 2.48 4.33
CA ASP A 157 -20.39 1.42 4.29
C ASP A 157 -18.97 2.00 4.28
N PRO A 158 -18.09 1.65 5.24
CA PRO A 158 -16.74 2.18 5.29
C PRO A 158 -15.74 1.40 4.42
N ALA A 159 -14.77 2.10 3.85
CA ALA A 159 -13.58 1.59 3.16
C ALA A 159 -12.31 1.98 3.93
N PHE A 160 -11.14 1.52 3.45
CA PHE A 160 -9.85 1.95 4.02
C PHE A 160 -9.67 3.47 4.03
N PHE A 161 -10.16 4.15 3.00
CA PHE A 161 -10.14 5.61 2.92
C PHE A 161 -10.88 6.27 4.10
N ASP A 162 -12.03 5.75 4.53
CA ASP A 162 -12.77 6.32 5.67
C ASP A 162 -12.04 6.09 7.00
N LEU A 163 -11.33 4.97 7.15
CA LEU A 163 -10.47 4.74 8.31
C LEU A 163 -9.36 5.79 8.37
N ALA A 164 -8.69 6.03 7.24
CA ALA A 164 -7.63 7.03 7.12
C ALA A 164 -8.16 8.44 7.38
N SER A 165 -9.29 8.82 6.77
CA SER A 165 -9.94 10.11 7.00
C SER A 165 -10.32 10.28 8.47
N THR A 166 -10.88 9.26 9.11
CA THR A 166 -11.21 9.32 10.53
C THR A 166 -9.96 9.47 11.40
N MET A 167 -8.84 8.84 11.03
CA MET A 167 -7.56 9.04 11.71
C MET A 167 -7.05 10.47 11.57
N VAL A 168 -7.21 11.11 10.41
CA VAL A 168 -6.90 12.54 10.23
C VAL A 168 -7.80 13.40 11.14
N ASP A 169 -9.10 13.14 11.18
CA ASP A 169 -10.05 13.85 12.05
C ASP A 169 -9.75 13.65 13.55
N HIS A 170 -9.11 12.53 13.89
CA HIS A 170 -8.69 12.23 15.25
C HIS A 170 -7.41 12.97 15.66
N ILE A 171 -6.68 13.63 14.75
CA ILE A 171 -5.48 14.43 15.10
C ILE A 171 -5.89 15.53 16.09
N ASN A 172 -5.33 15.48 17.31
CA ASN A 172 -5.67 16.42 18.39
C ASN A 172 -4.57 17.44 18.69
N THR A 173 -3.50 17.45 17.89
CA THR A 173 -2.44 18.46 17.88
C THR A 173 -2.36 19.16 16.52
N PRO A 174 -3.43 19.82 16.06
CA PRO A 174 -3.48 20.39 14.70
C PRO A 174 -2.33 21.37 14.44
N GLU A 175 -1.88 22.09 15.46
CA GLU A 175 -0.86 23.15 15.29
C GLU A 175 0.54 22.58 15.07
N GLN A 176 0.73 21.31 15.43
CA GLN A 176 1.92 20.54 15.11
C GLN A 176 1.75 19.81 13.77
N ALA A 177 0.58 19.21 13.57
CA ALA A 177 0.30 18.37 12.41
C ALA A 177 0.29 19.17 11.11
N PHE A 178 -0.48 20.26 11.07
CA PHE A 178 -0.77 21.07 9.88
C PHE A 178 0.06 22.36 9.84
N ARG A 179 1.27 22.31 10.43
CA ARG A 179 2.23 23.42 10.36
C ARG A 179 2.57 23.78 8.91
N PHE A 180 2.57 22.79 8.00
CA PHE A 180 2.81 23.00 6.57
C PHE A 180 1.49 22.88 5.81
N PRO A 181 1.10 23.89 4.99
CA PRO A 181 -0.21 23.91 4.34
C PRO A 181 -0.52 22.68 3.46
N ARG A 182 0.51 22.04 2.89
CA ARG A 182 0.34 20.82 2.07
C ARG A 182 -0.06 19.61 2.90
N ASP A 183 0.07 19.62 4.23
CA ASP A 183 -0.30 18.49 5.08
C ASP A 183 -1.81 18.27 5.18
N SER A 184 -2.59 19.33 4.96
CA SER A 184 -4.05 19.26 4.89
C SER A 184 -4.58 18.94 3.49
N SER A 185 -3.70 18.79 2.49
CA SER A 185 -4.11 18.36 1.14
C SER A 185 -4.27 16.84 1.07
N GLU A 186 -4.78 16.33 -0.05
CA GLU A 186 -4.85 14.89 -0.29
C GLU A 186 -3.47 14.23 -0.16
N LYS A 187 -2.41 14.90 -0.64
CA LYS A 187 -1.00 14.46 -0.60
C LYS A 187 -0.36 14.54 0.80
N GLY A 188 -1.10 14.98 1.80
CA GLY A 188 -0.66 15.09 3.19
C GLY A 188 -0.94 13.82 4.00
N TYR A 189 -1.49 13.99 5.20
CA TYR A 189 -1.77 12.86 6.10
C TYR A 189 -2.76 11.86 5.51
N LEU A 190 -3.74 12.32 4.73
CA LEU A 190 -4.81 11.45 4.22
C LEU A 190 -4.26 10.34 3.32
N ASN A 191 -3.45 10.68 2.31
CA ASN A 191 -2.86 9.67 1.41
C ASN A 191 -1.94 8.72 2.18
N THR A 192 -1.05 9.28 3.01
CA THR A 192 -0.12 8.51 3.85
C THR A 192 -0.84 7.52 4.76
N PHE A 193 -1.89 7.97 5.47
CA PHE A 193 -2.67 7.11 6.35
C PHE A 193 -3.44 6.06 5.57
N ASN A 194 -3.95 6.39 4.38
CA ASN A 194 -4.65 5.42 3.54
C ASN A 194 -3.72 4.29 3.10
N HIS A 195 -2.54 4.61 2.55
CA HIS A 195 -1.56 3.61 2.11
C HIS A 195 -1.07 2.73 3.27
N VAL A 196 -0.58 3.34 4.36
CA VAL A 196 -0.07 2.58 5.50
C VAL A 196 -1.17 1.73 6.14
N THR A 197 -2.36 2.29 6.37
CA THR A 197 -3.47 1.56 7.01
C THR A 197 -3.95 0.41 6.12
N ALA A 198 -4.17 0.65 4.83
CA ALA A 198 -4.61 -0.38 3.89
C ALA A 198 -3.61 -1.54 3.84
N GLN A 199 -2.31 -1.24 3.70
CA GLN A 199 -1.27 -2.25 3.63
C GLN A 199 -1.09 -3.02 4.95
N ALA A 200 -1.27 -2.35 6.10
CA ALA A 200 -1.31 -3.02 7.38
C ALA A 200 -2.46 -4.04 7.46
N PHE A 201 -3.67 -3.68 7.02
CA PHE A 201 -4.80 -4.61 6.96
C PHE A 201 -4.57 -5.76 5.98
N ILE A 202 -4.10 -5.48 4.76
CA ILE A 202 -3.91 -6.51 3.74
C ILE A 202 -2.87 -7.53 4.23
N THR A 203 -1.76 -7.05 4.76
CA THR A 203 -0.67 -7.89 5.26
C THR A 203 -1.09 -8.72 6.47
N SER A 204 -1.81 -8.11 7.41
CA SER A 204 -2.20 -8.79 8.64
C SER A 204 -3.31 -9.83 8.42
N LEU A 205 -4.21 -9.59 7.47
CA LEU A 205 -5.32 -10.48 7.14
C LEU A 205 -4.93 -11.63 6.20
N TYR A 206 -3.98 -11.38 5.30
CA TYR A 206 -3.64 -12.32 4.22
C TYR A 206 -2.15 -12.69 4.27
N SER A 207 -1.30 -11.93 3.60
CA SER A 207 0.14 -12.11 3.55
C SER A 207 0.82 -10.83 3.06
N GLU A 208 2.10 -10.69 3.42
CA GLU A 208 2.98 -9.65 2.87
C GLU A 208 3.08 -9.76 1.34
N GLU A 209 3.27 -10.96 0.79
CA GLU A 209 3.35 -11.17 -0.67
C GLU A 209 2.09 -10.69 -1.42
N LEU A 210 0.90 -10.84 -0.84
CA LEU A 210 -0.33 -10.33 -1.44
C LEU A 210 -0.45 -8.81 -1.32
N ALA A 211 0.03 -8.25 -0.21
CA ALA A 211 0.06 -6.81 0.04
C ALA A 211 1.01 -6.10 -0.94
N ASP A 212 2.23 -6.64 -1.09
CA ASP A 212 3.25 -6.24 -2.06
C ASP A 212 2.68 -6.28 -3.48
N PHE A 213 2.05 -7.39 -3.87
CA PHE A 213 1.42 -7.50 -5.19
C PHE A 213 0.35 -6.43 -5.45
N VAL A 214 -0.51 -6.15 -4.46
CA VAL A 214 -1.58 -5.15 -4.59
C VAL A 214 -1.00 -3.74 -4.69
N ALA A 215 0.04 -3.42 -3.89
CA ALA A 215 0.77 -2.16 -3.97
C ALA A 215 1.36 -1.97 -5.37
N ASP A 216 2.10 -2.95 -5.85
CA ASP A 216 2.74 -2.96 -7.16
C ASP A 216 1.77 -2.72 -8.32
N VAL A 217 0.63 -3.40 -8.31
CA VAL A 217 -0.44 -3.25 -9.32
C VAL A 217 -0.99 -1.83 -9.31
N HIS A 218 -1.17 -1.25 -8.12
CA HIS A 218 -1.67 0.11 -7.94
C HIS A 218 -0.69 1.15 -8.46
N GLU A 219 0.58 1.09 -8.02
CA GLU A 219 1.58 2.09 -8.40
C GLU A 219 1.93 2.04 -9.89
N ARG A 220 1.96 0.84 -10.51
CA ARG A 220 2.13 0.69 -11.96
C ARG A 220 1.03 1.37 -12.75
N ASN A 221 -0.22 1.31 -12.27
CA ASN A 221 -1.35 1.93 -12.94
C ASN A 221 -1.27 3.46 -12.84
N THR A 222 -0.81 3.98 -11.70
CA THR A 222 -0.76 5.42 -11.44
C THR A 222 0.38 6.10 -12.20
N MET A 223 1.60 5.57 -12.14
CA MET A 223 2.75 6.16 -12.83
C MET A 223 3.80 5.10 -13.24
N PRO A 224 3.68 4.50 -14.43
CA PRO A 224 4.63 3.47 -14.89
C PRO A 224 6.06 4.00 -15.09
N GLU A 225 6.24 5.31 -15.27
CA GLU A 225 7.56 5.94 -15.41
C GLU A 225 8.46 5.72 -14.19
N LEU A 226 7.89 5.48 -12.99
CA LEU A 226 8.61 5.17 -11.75
C LEU A 226 9.60 4.01 -11.92
N ILE A 227 9.26 3.01 -12.74
CA ILE A 227 10.14 1.84 -12.97
C ILE A 227 11.42 2.22 -13.73
N SER A 228 11.31 3.22 -14.59
CA SER A 228 12.39 3.62 -15.51
C SER A 228 13.17 4.85 -15.06
N GLY A 229 12.56 5.68 -14.21
CA GLY A 229 13.05 7.02 -13.87
C GLY A 229 12.95 8.02 -15.04
N GLN A 230 12.33 7.65 -16.16
CA GLN A 230 12.21 8.49 -17.36
C GLN A 230 10.92 9.29 -17.30
N PHE A 231 10.94 10.37 -16.53
CA PHE A 231 9.82 11.30 -16.42
C PHE A 231 9.85 12.34 -17.54
N ARG A 232 8.67 12.76 -17.97
CA ARG A 232 8.54 13.94 -18.83
C ARG A 232 8.85 15.21 -18.03
N PRO A 233 9.31 16.29 -18.68
CA PRO A 233 9.62 17.54 -17.97
C PRO A 233 8.44 18.11 -17.17
N ASP A 234 7.21 18.00 -17.67
CA ASP A 234 5.99 18.42 -16.96
C ASP A 234 5.80 17.64 -15.66
N GLN A 235 6.06 16.33 -15.66
CA GLN A 235 5.96 15.48 -14.47
C GLN A 235 7.00 15.84 -13.40
N LEU A 236 8.10 16.52 -13.72
CA LEU A 236 9.09 16.90 -12.72
C LEU A 236 8.80 18.25 -12.07
N THR A 237 7.94 19.06 -12.68
CA THR A 237 7.68 20.44 -12.24
C THR A 237 6.26 20.69 -11.76
N ASP A 238 5.29 19.88 -12.20
CA ASP A 238 3.90 20.02 -11.80
C ASP A 238 3.67 19.32 -10.45
N PRO A 239 3.28 20.06 -9.39
CA PRO A 239 3.08 19.49 -8.06
C PRO A 239 2.00 18.41 -7.99
N GLU A 240 1.07 18.36 -8.95
CA GLU A 240 -0.06 17.42 -8.95
C GLU A 240 0.27 16.08 -9.62
N VAL A 241 1.26 16.04 -10.52
CA VAL A 241 1.64 14.85 -11.29
C VAL A 241 3.10 14.47 -11.12
N ASN A 242 3.74 14.97 -10.07
CA ASN A 242 5.13 14.63 -9.76
C ASN A 242 5.29 13.24 -9.14
N PRO A 243 6.46 12.61 -9.29
CA PRO A 243 6.67 11.25 -8.79
C PRO A 243 6.92 11.18 -7.28
N ILE A 244 6.98 12.31 -6.57
CA ILE A 244 7.31 12.35 -5.14
C ILE A 244 6.24 11.58 -4.36
N ASP A 245 4.97 11.88 -4.63
CA ASP A 245 3.85 11.23 -3.95
C ASP A 245 3.87 9.72 -4.17
N ASN A 246 4.00 9.26 -5.42
CA ASN A 246 4.07 7.84 -5.71
C ASN A 246 5.29 7.12 -5.09
N TYR A 247 6.46 7.77 -5.06
CA TYR A 247 7.61 7.17 -4.37
C TYR A 247 7.41 7.11 -2.86
N VAL A 248 6.77 8.12 -2.28
CA VAL A 248 6.37 8.10 -0.88
C VAL A 248 5.33 7.01 -0.62
N ASP A 249 4.36 6.83 -1.51
CA ASP A 249 3.34 5.77 -1.41
C ASP A 249 3.97 4.38 -1.47
N ILE A 250 4.94 4.14 -2.35
CA ILE A 250 5.70 2.89 -2.38
C ILE A 250 6.40 2.62 -1.03
N VAL A 251 7.09 3.62 -0.47
CA VAL A 251 7.76 3.47 0.84
C VAL A 251 6.75 3.26 1.97
N ASN A 252 5.65 4.01 1.96
CA ASN A 252 4.58 3.90 2.93
C ASN A 252 3.85 2.56 2.85
N ASN A 253 3.75 1.99 1.65
CA ASN A 253 3.19 0.66 1.46
C ASN A 253 4.04 -0.37 2.22
N GLU A 254 5.36 -0.35 2.08
CA GLU A 254 6.27 -1.25 2.80
C GLU A 254 6.18 -1.08 4.33
N TRP A 255 6.17 0.17 4.83
CA TRP A 255 5.99 0.40 6.26
C TRP A 255 4.64 -0.09 6.79
N GLY A 256 3.58 0.05 5.98
CA GLY A 256 2.27 -0.53 6.27
C GLY A 256 2.33 -2.05 6.35
N GLN A 257 3.07 -2.71 5.45
CA GLN A 257 3.27 -4.16 5.50
C GLN A 257 3.98 -4.60 6.78
N GLU A 258 5.10 -3.96 7.14
CA GLU A 258 5.84 -4.24 8.38
C GLU A 258 4.96 -4.04 9.62
N LEU A 259 4.19 -2.94 9.67
CA LEU A 259 3.22 -2.71 10.72
C LEU A 259 2.16 -3.82 10.77
N GLY A 260 1.66 -4.25 9.61
CA GLY A 260 0.72 -5.38 9.48
C GLY A 260 1.27 -6.69 10.04
N LEU A 261 2.54 -7.02 9.79
CA LEU A 261 3.21 -8.19 10.35
C LEU A 261 3.28 -8.12 11.89
N VAL A 262 3.67 -6.96 12.44
CA VAL A 262 3.72 -6.72 13.89
C VAL A 262 2.33 -6.88 14.52
N LEU A 263 1.31 -6.27 13.92
CA LEU A 263 -0.06 -6.31 14.44
C LEU A 263 -0.68 -7.70 14.31
N ARG A 264 -0.41 -8.42 13.21
CA ARG A 264 -0.81 -9.81 13.04
C ARG A 264 -0.30 -10.67 14.17
N LYS A 265 0.98 -10.53 14.53
CA LYS A 265 1.59 -11.26 15.64
C LYS A 265 1.01 -10.83 16.99
N LYS A 266 0.91 -9.51 17.25
CA LYS A 266 0.40 -8.96 18.52
C LYS A 266 -1.01 -9.44 18.83
N TYR A 267 -1.87 -9.44 17.82
CA TYR A 267 -3.27 -9.82 17.96
C TYR A 267 -3.56 -11.25 17.57
N ASP A 268 -2.55 -12.07 17.29
CA ASP A 268 -2.70 -13.46 16.84
C ASP A 268 -3.76 -13.57 15.73
N LEU A 269 -3.61 -12.78 14.67
CA LEU A 269 -4.54 -12.74 13.55
C LEU A 269 -4.26 -13.92 12.61
N HIS A 270 -5.31 -14.70 12.36
CA HIS A 270 -5.31 -15.82 11.43
C HIS A 270 -6.68 -15.92 10.75
N ALA A 271 -6.77 -16.70 9.68
CA ALA A 271 -7.95 -16.76 8.81
C ALA A 271 -9.29 -17.06 9.52
N GLU A 272 -9.25 -17.74 10.68
CA GLU A 272 -10.43 -18.15 11.44
C GLU A 272 -10.80 -17.18 12.56
N LYS A 273 -9.94 -16.22 12.90
CA LYS A 273 -10.17 -15.31 14.03
C LYS A 273 -11.24 -14.27 13.69
N PRO A 274 -12.37 -14.22 14.44
CA PRO A 274 -13.40 -13.22 14.21
C PRO A 274 -12.94 -11.84 14.64
N TRP A 275 -13.37 -10.83 13.92
CA TRP A 275 -13.19 -9.44 14.33
C TRP A 275 -14.29 -9.04 15.31
N THR A 276 -13.91 -8.44 16.44
CA THR A 276 -14.85 -7.77 17.35
C THR A 276 -14.58 -6.27 17.34
N PRO A 277 -15.52 -5.42 17.75
CA PRO A 277 -15.28 -3.98 17.87
C PRO A 277 -14.11 -3.64 18.79
N GLU A 278 -13.88 -4.42 19.85
CA GLU A 278 -12.73 -4.28 20.76
C GLU A 278 -11.42 -4.55 20.03
N LEU A 279 -11.35 -5.66 19.29
CA LEU A 279 -10.16 -6.02 18.52
C LEU A 279 -9.86 -4.97 17.45
N LEU A 280 -10.87 -4.52 16.71
CA LEU A 280 -10.68 -3.50 15.68
C LEU A 280 -10.26 -2.15 16.28
N ARG A 281 -10.89 -1.73 17.38
CA ARG A 281 -10.48 -0.53 18.11
C ARG A 281 -9.00 -0.59 18.49
N ASP A 282 -8.58 -1.68 19.12
CA ASP A 282 -7.19 -1.83 19.59
C ASP A 282 -6.20 -1.84 18.42
N TYR A 283 -6.56 -2.53 17.34
CA TYR A 283 -5.80 -2.54 16.10
C TYR A 283 -5.63 -1.13 15.49
N LEU A 284 -6.71 -0.36 15.37
CA LEU A 284 -6.67 1.01 14.84
C LEU A 284 -5.91 1.97 15.75
N ASN A 285 -6.02 1.82 17.08
CA ASN A 285 -5.29 2.64 18.03
C ASN A 285 -3.79 2.36 18.01
N ASP A 286 -3.36 1.13 17.73
CA ASP A 286 -1.93 0.85 17.52
C ASP A 286 -1.40 1.46 16.21
N ILE A 287 -2.22 1.51 15.16
CA ILE A 287 -1.88 2.23 13.93
C ILE A 287 -1.74 3.74 14.22
N GLN A 288 -2.66 4.33 14.98
CA GLN A 288 -2.51 5.72 15.44
C GLN A 288 -1.26 5.92 16.30
N ALA A 289 -0.92 4.96 17.17
CA ALA A 289 0.30 5.03 17.97
C ALA A 289 1.57 5.00 17.10
N TYR A 290 1.56 4.21 16.02
CA TYR A 290 2.62 4.22 15.02
C TYR A 290 2.73 5.61 14.34
N TYR A 291 1.63 6.20 13.90
CA TYR A 291 1.65 7.56 13.33
C TYR A 291 2.10 8.61 14.34
N ALA A 292 1.68 8.49 15.60
CA ALA A 292 2.06 9.43 16.66
C ALA A 292 3.57 9.39 16.91
N TRP A 293 4.13 8.18 16.97
CA TRP A 293 5.57 7.97 17.07
C TRP A 293 6.30 8.50 15.84
N GLY A 294 5.84 8.15 14.64
CA GLY A 294 6.54 8.46 13.39
C GLY A 294 6.46 9.92 12.98
N LEU A 295 5.27 10.49 13.00
CA LEU A 295 4.96 11.83 12.48
C LEU A 295 4.93 12.91 13.58
N LYS A 296 5.15 12.52 14.84
CA LYS A 296 5.18 13.41 16.01
C LYS A 296 3.89 14.22 16.20
N VAL A 297 2.74 13.57 16.00
CA VAL A 297 1.41 14.15 16.20
C VAL A 297 0.60 13.38 17.26
N GLY A 298 -0.35 14.05 17.91
CA GLY A 298 -1.27 13.43 18.86
C GLY A 298 -2.59 13.00 18.23
N PHE A 299 -3.21 11.97 18.79
CA PHE A 299 -4.52 11.47 18.37
C PHE A 299 -5.51 11.34 19.53
N SER A 300 -6.77 11.58 19.23
CA SER A 300 -7.89 11.05 19.99
C SER A 300 -8.08 9.58 19.62
N PRO A 301 -8.20 8.66 20.61
CA PRO A 301 -8.29 7.24 20.32
C PRO A 301 -9.67 6.86 19.78
N PHE A 302 -9.71 5.86 18.91
CA PHE A 302 -10.93 5.14 18.57
C PHE A 302 -11.56 4.48 19.80
N ARG A 303 -12.88 4.38 19.77
CA ARG A 303 -13.71 3.73 20.78
C ARG A 303 -14.53 2.63 20.13
N THR A 304 -14.91 1.63 20.92
CA THR A 304 -15.69 0.50 20.39
C THR A 304 -17.05 0.93 19.85
N GLN A 305 -17.67 1.95 20.45
CA GLN A 305 -18.96 2.48 20.03
C GLN A 305 -18.91 3.37 18.78
N ASP A 306 -17.73 3.68 18.25
CA ASP A 306 -17.63 4.54 17.06
C ASP A 306 -18.27 3.82 15.88
N THR A 307 -19.14 4.53 15.14
CA THR A 307 -19.91 3.96 14.03
C THR A 307 -19.01 3.28 12.99
N ILE A 308 -17.85 3.88 12.70
CA ILE A 308 -16.89 3.32 11.76
C ILE A 308 -16.28 2.00 12.25
N VAL A 309 -16.01 1.87 13.56
CA VAL A 309 -15.49 0.64 14.17
C VAL A 309 -16.54 -0.46 14.09
N GLN A 310 -17.79 -0.16 14.42
CA GLN A 310 -18.90 -1.12 14.33
C GLN A 310 -19.07 -1.62 12.90
N ARG A 311 -19.23 -0.70 11.94
CA ARG A 311 -19.50 -1.04 10.54
C ARG A 311 -18.32 -1.74 9.86
N PHE A 312 -17.09 -1.28 10.10
CA PHE A 312 -15.92 -1.91 9.48
C PHE A 312 -15.65 -3.29 10.09
N THR A 313 -15.99 -3.52 11.36
CA THR A 313 -15.97 -4.88 11.97
C THR A 313 -16.96 -5.82 11.28
N GLU A 314 -18.18 -5.37 11.02
CA GLU A 314 -19.18 -6.15 10.27
C GLU A 314 -18.68 -6.49 8.87
N LYS A 315 -18.10 -5.50 8.18
CA LYS A 315 -17.51 -5.65 6.85
C LYS A 315 -16.38 -6.68 6.83
N LEU A 316 -15.42 -6.58 7.74
CA LEU A 316 -14.32 -7.54 7.89
C LEU A 316 -14.84 -8.98 8.06
N ASN A 317 -15.84 -9.16 8.93
CA ASN A 317 -16.42 -10.48 9.18
C ASN A 317 -17.26 -11.01 8.02
N PHE A 318 -17.91 -10.13 7.24
CA PHE A 318 -18.61 -10.50 6.03
C PHE A 318 -17.63 -10.97 4.96
N VAL A 319 -16.62 -10.15 4.66
CA VAL A 319 -15.63 -10.41 3.60
C VAL A 319 -14.85 -11.70 3.86
N ARG A 320 -14.53 -12.00 5.12
CA ARG A 320 -13.89 -13.26 5.51
C ARG A 320 -14.71 -14.50 5.13
N ARG A 321 -16.03 -14.41 5.28
CA ARG A 321 -16.98 -15.49 4.93
C ARG A 321 -17.37 -15.48 3.46
N TYR A 322 -17.15 -14.36 2.77
CA TYR A 322 -17.45 -14.22 1.37
C TYR A 322 -16.61 -15.21 0.54
N GLN A 323 -17.31 -16.12 -0.13
CA GLN A 323 -16.76 -16.94 -1.20
C GLN A 323 -17.22 -16.31 -2.51
N PRO A 324 -16.33 -15.67 -3.26
CA PRO A 324 -16.69 -15.17 -4.58
C PRO A 324 -17.11 -16.35 -5.48
N GLY A 325 -18.24 -16.17 -6.15
CA GLY A 325 -18.71 -17.07 -7.21
C GLY A 325 -17.97 -16.86 -8.53
#